data_AF-A0A2R7Y5Y8-F1
#
_entry.id   AF-A0A2R7Y5Y8-F1
#
_cell.length_a   1.000
_cell.length_b   1.000
_cell.length_c   1.000
_cell.angle_alpha   90.00
_cell.angle_beta   90.00
_cell.angle_gamma   90.00
#
_symmetry.space_group_name_H-M   'P 1'
#
loop_
_entity.id
_entity.type
_entity.pdbx_description
1 polymer ?
#
loop_
_entity_poly.entity_id
_entity_poly.type
_entity_poly.pdbx_seq_one_letter_code
_entity_poly.pdbx_strand_id
1 'polypeptide(L)'
;MKGAMVFLVVFALFLFVTLNVVNIPPGEMLYGLLGVPKTDYPVLGIPVTPLVIAIFNGVVCGFVAWFIFTLGMLGAKKEEVERPSLRF
;
A
#
# COMPACT_ATOMS: atom_id res chain seq x y z
N MET A 1 -4.71 -9.54 -12.96
CA MET A 1 -5.41 -9.70 -11.65
C MET A 1 -4.46 -9.90 -10.47
N LYS A 2 -3.39 -10.72 -10.58
CA LYS A 2 -2.47 -11.01 -9.46
C LYS A 2 -1.90 -9.75 -8.76
N GLY A 3 -1.45 -8.75 -9.53
CA GLY A 3 -0.93 -7.51 -8.96
C GLY A 3 -1.96 -6.70 -8.15
N ALA A 4 -3.19 -6.57 -8.65
CA ALA A 4 -4.25 -5.88 -7.93
C ALA A 4 -4.59 -6.59 -6.60
N MET A 5 -4.50 -7.92 -6.56
CA MET A 5 -4.69 -8.68 -5.32
C MET A 5 -3.58 -8.38 -4.29
N VAL A 6 -2.33 -8.25 -4.73
CA VAL A 6 -1.21 -7.82 -3.85
C VAL A 6 -1.48 -6.43 -3.28
N PHE A 7 -1.90 -5.48 -4.11
CA PHE A 7 -2.30 -4.14 -3.66
C PHE A 7 -3.38 -4.22 -2.58
N LEU A 8 -4.47 -4.95 -2.83
CA LEU A 8 -5.61 -5.02 -1.92
C LEU A 8 -5.26 -5.67 -0.58
N VAL A 9 -4.46 -6.73 -0.57
CA VAL A 9 -4.02 -7.40 0.65
C VAL A 9 -3.15 -6.46 1.49
N VAL A 10 -2.17 -5.80 0.86
CA VAL A 10 -1.29 -4.86 1.56
C VAL A 10 -2.08 -3.64 2.06
N PHE A 11 -2.98 -3.11 1.24
CA PHE A 11 -3.86 -2.01 1.61
C PHE A 11 -4.70 -2.36 2.85
N ALA A 12 -5.37 -3.51 2.84
CA ALA A 12 -6.21 -3.96 3.96
C ALA A 12 -5.41 -4.18 5.24
N LEU A 13 -4.21 -4.75 5.13
CA LEU A 13 -3.29 -4.93 6.26
C LEU A 13 -2.89 -3.59 6.87
N PHE A 14 -2.41 -2.65 6.04
CA PHE A 14 -1.99 -1.33 6.54
C PHE A 14 -3.14 -0.50 7.08
N LEU A 15 -4.34 -0.63 6.49
CA LEU A 15 -5.55 -0.01 7.00
C LEU A 15 -5.84 -0.53 8.41
N PHE A 16 -5.90 -1.85 8.59
CA PHE A 16 -6.17 -2.45 9.91
C PHE A 16 -5.11 -2.09 10.95
N VAL A 17 -3.83 -2.19 10.57
CA VAL A 17 -2.71 -1.89 11.48
C VAL A 17 -2.70 -0.42 11.87
N THR A 18 -2.87 0.51 10.92
CA THR A 18 -2.82 1.95 11.21
C THR A 18 -4.01 2.42 12.07
N LEU A 19 -5.18 1.81 11.90
CA LEU A 19 -6.34 2.10 12.77
C LEU A 19 -6.09 1.70 14.23
N ASN A 20 -5.28 0.67 14.47
CA ASN A 20 -4.92 0.22 15.83
C ASN A 20 -3.61 0.85 16.34
N VAL A 21 -2.74 1.31 15.43
CA VAL A 21 -1.43 1.91 15.72
C VAL A 21 -1.27 3.17 14.87
N VAL A 22 -1.67 4.32 15.44
CA VAL A 22 -1.88 5.58 14.69
C VAL A 22 -0.59 6.19 14.11
N ASN A 23 0.57 5.92 14.71
CA ASN A 23 1.85 6.55 14.34
C ASN A 23 2.70 5.73 13.36
N ILE A 24 2.13 5.38 12.21
CA ILE A 24 2.87 4.71 11.14
C ILE A 24 3.11 5.72 10.00
N PRO A 25 4.37 6.05 9.66
CA PRO A 25 4.68 6.82 8.46
C PRO A 25 4.42 5.98 7.19
N PRO A 26 4.09 6.59 6.03
CA PRO A 26 4.12 8.03 5.71
C PRO A 26 2.82 8.80 5.96
N GLY A 27 1.75 8.15 6.42
CA GLY A 27 0.41 8.73 6.48
C GLY A 27 0.31 9.95 7.39
N GLU A 28 0.97 9.94 8.55
CA GLU A 28 1.00 11.10 9.45
C GLU A 28 1.72 12.29 8.82
N MET A 29 2.81 12.04 8.08
CA MET A 29 3.54 13.09 7.36
C MET A 29 2.67 13.70 6.27
N LEU A 30 2.00 12.88 5.47
CA LEU A 30 1.08 13.34 4.43
C LEU A 30 -0.09 14.13 5.02
N TYR A 31 -0.63 13.69 6.15
CA TYR A 31 -1.68 14.42 6.86
C TYR A 31 -1.18 15.79 7.36
N GLY A 32 0.03 15.85 7.92
CA GLY A 32 0.67 17.09 8.34
C GLY A 32 0.90 18.06 7.18
N LEU A 33 1.23 17.56 5.99
CA LEU A 33 1.41 18.37 4.78
C LEU A 33 0.09 18.99 4.27
N LEU A 34 -1.06 18.37 4.57
CA LEU A 34 -2.36 18.94 4.20
C LEU A 34 -2.72 20.18 5.04
N GLY A 35 -2.06 20.40 6.18
CA GLY A 35 -2.32 21.55 7.05
C GLY A 35 -3.72 21.57 7.67
N VAL A 36 -4.41 20.42 7.67
CA VAL A 36 -5.79 20.29 8.17
C VAL A 36 -5.75 20.01 9.67
N PRO A 37 -6.62 20.64 10.49
CA PRO A 37 -6.67 20.36 11.91
C PRO A 37 -7.02 18.88 12.19
N LYS A 38 -6.33 18.28 13.16
CA LYS A 38 -6.67 16.94 13.67
C LYS A 38 -8.04 17.02 14.33
N THR A 39 -8.95 16.14 13.91
CA THR A 39 -10.34 16.13 14.36
C THR A 39 -10.79 14.70 14.63
N ASP A 40 -11.51 14.53 15.73
CA ASP A 40 -11.96 13.22 16.21
C ASP A 40 -13.45 13.00 15.93
N TYR A 41 -14.04 13.74 14.99
CA TYR A 41 -15.42 13.49 14.62
C TYR A 41 -15.54 12.06 14.06
N PRO A 42 -16.47 11.24 14.57
CA PRO A 42 -16.53 9.84 14.21
C PRO A 42 -17.18 9.64 12.84
N VAL A 43 -16.55 8.83 12.00
CA VAL A 43 -17.14 8.29 10.77
C VAL A 43 -17.24 6.79 10.95
N LEU A 44 -18.47 6.26 10.95
CA LEU A 44 -18.76 4.85 11.24
C LEU A 44 -18.19 4.39 12.60
N GLY A 45 -18.11 5.29 13.58
CA GLY A 45 -17.57 5.01 14.91
C GLY A 45 -16.04 5.09 15.02
N ILE A 46 -15.34 5.43 13.94
CA ILE A 46 -13.87 5.57 13.92
C ILE A 46 -13.51 7.07 13.82
N PRO A 47 -12.56 7.59 14.62
CA PRO A 47 -12.12 8.97 14.50
C PRO A 47 -11.53 9.26 13.11
N VAL A 48 -11.78 10.45 12.57
CA VAL A 48 -11.43 10.75 11.17
C VAL A 48 -9.94 10.90 10.92
N THR A 49 -9.19 11.55 11.81
CA THR A 49 -7.74 11.67 11.63
C THR A 49 -7.04 10.32 11.43
N PRO A 50 -7.20 9.30 12.32
CA PRO A 50 -6.56 8.00 12.12
C PRO A 50 -7.11 7.26 10.89
N LEU A 51 -8.39 7.45 10.52
CA LEU A 51 -8.96 6.88 9.31
C LEU A 51 -8.26 7.40 8.04
N VAL A 52 -8.05 8.71 7.95
CA VAL A 52 -7.38 9.34 6.81
C VAL A 52 -5.90 8.92 6.75
N ILE A 53 -5.21 8.89 7.89
CA ILE A 53 -3.83 8.41 8.00
C ILE A 53 -3.73 6.94 7.55
N ALA A 54 -4.67 6.09 7.96
CA ALA A 54 -4.74 4.68 7.56
C ALA A 54 -4.95 4.50 6.06
N ILE A 55 -5.79 5.32 5.43
CA ILE A 55 -5.98 5.31 3.98
C ILE A 55 -4.69 5.71 3.27
N PHE A 56 -4.01 6.78 3.70
CA PHE A 56 -2.74 7.19 3.10
C PHE A 56 -1.67 6.10 3.21
N ASN A 57 -1.51 5.50 4.38
CA ASN A 57 -0.59 4.37 4.57
C ASN A 57 -0.92 3.19 3.65
N GLY A 58 -2.19 2.78 3.63
CA GLY A 58 -2.65 1.68 2.78
C GLY A 58 -2.39 1.93 1.30
N VAL A 59 -2.70 3.14 0.81
CA VAL A 59 -2.51 3.48 -0.61
C VAL A 59 -1.03 3.51 -0.97
N VAL A 60 -0.18 4.18 -0.18
CA VAL A 60 1.24 4.34 -0.50
C VAL A 60 1.95 2.99 -0.41
N CYS A 61 1.80 2.27 0.70
CA CYS A 61 2.45 0.97 0.89
C CYS A 61 1.90 -0.08 -0.10
N GLY A 62 0.59 -0.07 -0.35
CA GLY A 62 -0.04 -0.94 -1.35
C GLY A 62 0.50 -0.68 -2.75
N PHE A 63 0.62 0.59 -3.14
CA PHE A 63 1.17 0.97 -4.45
C PHE A 63 2.63 0.55 -4.59
N VAL A 64 3.46 0.80 -3.58
CA VAL A 64 4.88 0.38 -3.58
C VAL A 64 5.01 -1.14 -3.69
N ALA A 65 4.26 -1.90 -2.89
CA ALA A 65 4.32 -3.36 -2.93
C ALA A 65 3.85 -3.92 -4.28
N TRP A 66 2.76 -3.37 -4.83
CA TRP A 66 2.28 -3.73 -6.15
C TRP A 66 3.28 -3.38 -7.25
N PHE A 67 3.94 -2.23 -7.16
CA PHE A 67 4.93 -1.79 -8.13
C PHE A 67 6.15 -2.72 -8.13
N ILE A 68 6.68 -3.06 -6.95
CA ILE A 68 7.78 -4.03 -6.79
C ILE A 68 7.39 -5.39 -7.37
N PHE A 69 6.20 -5.89 -7.03
CA PHE A 69 5.68 -7.16 -7.57
C PHE A 69 5.60 -7.15 -9.09
N THR A 70 5.11 -6.05 -9.67
CA THR A 70 4.95 -5.90 -11.12
C THR A 70 6.30 -5.88 -11.82
N LEU A 71 7.29 -5.16 -11.28
CA LEU A 71 8.65 -5.15 -11.81
C LEU A 71 9.34 -6.52 -11.73
N GLY A 72 9.20 -7.22 -10.60
CA GLY A 72 9.76 -8.57 -10.43
C GLY A 72 9.18 -9.58 -11.43
N MET A 73 7.86 -9.52 -11.65
CA MET A 73 7.18 -10.36 -12.63
C MET A 73 7.61 -10.04 -14.08
N LEU A 74 7.91 -8.78 -14.38
CA LEU A 74 8.41 -8.39 -15.70
C LEU A 74 9.83 -8.95 -15.95
N GLY A 75 10.70 -8.91 -14.94
CA GLY A 75 12.05 -9.48 -15.02
C GLY A 75 12.04 -11.01 -15.20
N ALA A 76 11.22 -11.72 -14.42
CA ALA A 76 11.13 -13.18 -14.49
C ALA A 76 10.66 -13.69 -15.85
N LYS A 77 9.72 -12.98 -16.51
CA LYS A 77 9.26 -13.35 -17.86
C LYS A 77 10.34 -13.25 -18.93
N LYS A 78 11.32 -12.34 -18.76
CA LYS A 78 12.38 -12.14 -19.75
C LYS A 78 13.36 -13.32 -19.75
N GLU A 79 13.70 -13.84 -18.58
CA GLU A 79 14.62 -14.97 -18.45
C GLU A 79 14.07 -16.29 -18.99
N GLU A 80 12.75 -16.50 -18.91
CA GLU A 80 12.10 -17.71 -19.42
C GLU A 80 12.07 -17.77 -20.96
N VAL A 81 12.03 -16.62 -21.62
CA VAL A 81 12.05 -16.51 -23.10
C VAL A 81 13.46 -16.66 -23.68
N GLU A 82 14.51 -16.36 -22.90
CA GLU A 82 15.92 -16.44 -23.34
C GLU A 82 16.56 -17.84 -23.07
N ARG A 83 16.02 -18.60 -22.11
CA ARG A 83 16.45 -19.97 -21.77
C ARG A 83 15.99 -21.16 -22.66
N PRO A 84 15.08 -21.06 -23.66
CA PRO A 84 14.67 -22.23 -24.46
C PRO A 84 15.68 -22.65 -25.54
N SER A 85 16.60 -21.77 -25.95
CA SER A 85 17.53 -22.02 -27.08
C SER A 85 18.85 -22.70 -26.71
N LEU A 86 19.09 -22.98 -25.42
CA LEU A 86 20.33 -23.59 -24.91
C LEU A 86 20.19 -25.06 -24.50
N ARG A 87 19.06 -25.72 -24.84
CA ARG A 87 18.96 -27.17 -24.76
C ARG A 87 19.24 -27.78 -26.13
N PHE A 88 20.50 -28.17 -26.32
CA PHE A 88 20.92 -29.17 -27.31
C PHE A 88 20.77 -30.56 -26.71
#